data_AF-A0A7S1VYL2-F1
#
_entry.id   AF-A0A7S1VYL2-F1
#
_cell.length_a   1.000
_cell.length_b   1.000
_cell.length_c   1.000
_cell.angle_alpha   90.00
_cell.angle_beta   90.00
_cell.angle_gamma   90.00
#
_symmetry.space_group_name_H-M   'P 1'
#
loop_
_entity.id
_entity.type
_entity.pdbx_description
1 polymer ?
#
loop_
_entity_poly.entity_id
_entity_poly.type
_entity_poly.pdbx_seq_one_letter_code
_entity_poly.pdbx_strand_id
1 'polypeptide(L)'
;SFSCPRDSEVCRSDSDVSPVGWFFFTLFGVIHLTPDMLNGLKLVWGASKHGFTKKGLHIFIGGCFLFTITALALYATVVFNVATSRSDVEMIFNTVVLLFVNDLDEKMFTSLRTINSEWLEKITSEIADSFRGNIKVDIQYAAANHELRDEQTRRIEQIEKKLLEKIMRVETEYEKLKTEYNKLKTEVKGLKARHTTKSIKIKTIQHTTKNIKIKTIQAIVIAENKKLQERSSRIRNRASNKEQG
;
A
#
# COMPACT_ATOMS: atom_id res chain seq x y z
N SER A 1 8.61 7.38 47.03
CA SER A 1 7.71 7.52 48.19
C SER A 1 7.79 8.96 48.67
N PHE A 2 6.69 9.55 49.14
CA PHE A 2 6.72 10.90 49.72
C PHE A 2 6.58 10.76 51.23
N SER A 3 7.55 11.28 51.99
CA SER A 3 7.45 11.41 53.43
C SER A 3 7.05 12.86 53.74
N CYS A 4 5.89 13.03 54.38
CA CYS A 4 5.37 14.33 54.77
C CYS A 4 5.59 14.51 56.28
N PRO A 5 6.47 15.44 56.71
CA PRO A 5 6.60 15.79 58.12
C PRO A 5 5.27 16.32 58.65
N ARG A 6 4.92 16.03 59.91
CA ARG A 6 3.66 16.53 60.51
C ARG A 6 3.56 18.05 60.53
N ASP A 7 4.70 18.74 60.52
CA ASP A 7 4.79 20.18 60.71
C ASP A 7 5.06 20.95 59.40
N SER A 8 4.93 20.30 58.24
CA SER A 8 5.15 20.95 56.94
C SER A 8 4.13 20.51 55.90
N GLU A 9 3.55 21.48 55.20
CA GLU A 9 2.69 21.22 54.03
C GLU A 9 3.50 20.75 52.81
N VAL A 10 4.83 20.87 52.84
CA VAL A 10 5.71 20.45 51.74
C VAL A 10 6.19 19.03 51.98
N CYS A 11 5.58 18.08 51.28
CA CYS A 11 6.09 16.71 51.23
C CYS A 11 7.39 16.67 50.41
N ARG A 12 8.47 16.14 51.00
CA ARG A 12 9.71 15.88 50.27
C ARG A 12 9.66 14.49 49.67
N SER A 13 10.21 14.36 48.46
CA SER A 13 10.48 13.05 47.89
C SER A 13 11.52 12.38 48.79
N ASP A 14 11.20 11.20 49.31
CA ASP A 14 12.03 10.42 50.23
C ASP A 14 13.18 9.70 49.51
N SER A 15 13.49 10.12 48.28
CA SER A 15 14.51 9.54 47.42
C SER A 15 15.75 10.42 47.45
N ASP A 16 16.65 10.18 48.39
CA ASP A 16 17.97 10.81 48.45
C ASP A 16 18.96 10.17 47.45
N VAL A 17 18.45 9.66 46.33
CA VAL A 17 19.28 9.05 45.29
C VAL A 17 19.85 10.16 44.42
N SER A 18 21.16 10.35 44.52
CA SER A 18 21.87 11.36 43.77
C SER A 18 22.18 10.85 42.35
N PRO A 19 22.44 11.77 41.40
CA PRO A 19 23.00 11.40 40.09
C PRO A 19 24.33 10.64 40.20
N VAL A 20 25.08 10.82 41.30
CA VAL A 20 26.33 10.10 41.56
C VAL A 20 26.05 8.63 41.85
N GLY A 21 25.00 8.33 42.63
CA GLY A 21 24.54 6.96 42.84
C GLY A 21 24.21 6.27 41.52
N TRP A 22 23.44 6.94 40.65
CA TRP A 22 23.07 6.41 39.33
C TRP A 22 24.28 6.16 38.43
N PHE A 23 25.30 7.01 38.50
CA PHE A 23 26.55 6.80 37.78
C PHE A 23 27.24 5.50 38.22
N PHE A 24 27.38 5.25 39.53
CA PHE A 24 27.99 4.01 40.04
C PHE A 24 27.14 2.78 39.74
N PHE A 25 25.81 2.89 39.84
CA PHE A 25 24.87 1.86 39.43
C PHE A 25 25.13 1.42 37.97
N THR A 26 25.15 2.38 37.05
CA THR A 26 25.38 2.10 35.62
C THR A 26 26.79 1.58 35.40
N LEU A 27 27.80 2.12 36.08
CA LEU A 27 29.18 1.65 35.96
C LEU A 27 29.31 0.17 36.36
N PHE A 28 28.75 -0.24 37.50
CA PHE A 28 28.81 -1.63 37.95
C PHE A 28 28.01 -2.56 37.04
N GLY A 29 26.82 -2.14 36.61
CA GLY A 29 26.00 -2.89 35.66
C GLY A 29 26.73 -3.11 34.33
N VAL A 30 27.34 -2.07 33.77
CA VAL A 30 28.12 -2.18 32.53
C VAL A 30 29.32 -3.10 32.72
N ILE A 31 30.11 -2.95 33.78
CA ILE A 31 31.30 -3.79 33.99
C ILE A 31 30.96 -5.28 34.06
N HIS A 32 29.88 -5.64 34.77
CA HIS A 32 29.50 -7.05 34.95
C HIS A 32 28.74 -7.63 33.75
N LEU A 33 27.87 -6.86 33.09
CA LEU A 33 27.01 -7.38 32.02
C LEU A 33 27.65 -7.27 30.63
N THR A 34 28.69 -6.44 30.46
CA THR A 34 29.36 -6.26 29.16
C THR A 34 29.92 -7.56 28.59
N PRO A 35 30.62 -8.43 29.35
CA PRO A 35 31.11 -9.70 28.82
C PRO A 35 29.98 -10.56 28.19
N ASP A 36 28.84 -10.67 28.86
CA ASP A 36 27.69 -11.44 28.39
C ASP A 36 27.06 -10.82 27.14
N MET A 37 26.89 -9.49 27.14
CA MET A 37 26.38 -8.77 25.97
C MET A 37 27.30 -8.93 24.77
N LEU A 38 28.63 -8.83 24.95
CA LEU A 38 29.61 -9.00 23.89
C LEU A 38 29.67 -10.43 23.38
N ASN A 39 29.57 -11.43 24.27
CA ASN A 39 29.53 -12.84 23.91
C ASN A 39 28.25 -13.17 23.12
N GLY A 40 27.09 -12.72 23.59
CA GLY A 40 25.82 -12.85 22.87
C GLY A 40 25.86 -12.20 21.49
N LEU A 41 26.38 -10.97 21.41
CA LEU A 41 26.53 -10.24 20.16
C LEU A 41 27.52 -10.92 19.19
N LYS A 42 28.62 -11.47 19.70
CA LYS A 42 29.59 -12.24 18.91
C LYS A 42 28.98 -13.51 18.34
N LEU A 43 28.12 -14.21 19.09
CA LEU A 43 27.38 -15.38 18.60
C LEU A 43 26.40 -14.99 17.49
N VAL A 44 25.64 -13.91 17.67
CA VAL A 44 24.71 -13.38 16.66
C VAL A 44 25.46 -12.98 15.39
N TRP A 45 26.58 -12.26 15.53
CA TRP A 45 27.39 -11.84 14.39
C TRP A 45 28.08 -13.01 13.68
N GLY A 46 28.60 -13.99 14.45
CA GLY A 46 29.20 -15.20 13.91
C GLY A 46 28.21 -16.08 13.16
N ALA A 47 26.96 -16.13 13.61
CA ALA A 47 25.88 -16.83 12.92
C ALA A 47 25.55 -16.20 11.57
N SER A 48 25.57 -14.86 11.47
CA SER A 48 25.34 -14.14 10.22
C SER A 48 26.35 -14.52 9.12
N LYS A 49 27.62 -14.79 9.49
CA LYS A 49 28.65 -15.21 8.53
C LYS A 49 28.48 -16.64 7.99
N HIS A 50 27.78 -17.52 8.70
CA HIS A 50 27.58 -18.92 8.30
C HIS A 50 26.31 -19.14 7.44
N GLY A 51 25.61 -18.06 7.08
CA GLY A 51 24.35 -18.11 6.33
C GLY A 51 23.21 -18.77 7.11
N PHE A 52 22.03 -18.88 6.49
CA PHE A 52 20.85 -19.53 7.07
C PHE A 52 20.94 -21.07 7.05
N THR A 53 22.08 -21.61 7.45
CA THR A 53 22.24 -23.04 7.70
C THR A 53 21.60 -23.41 9.04
N LYS A 54 21.09 -24.64 9.19
CA LYS A 54 20.46 -25.10 10.45
C LYS A 54 21.35 -24.90 11.67
N LYS A 55 22.67 -25.08 11.52
CA LYS A 55 23.66 -24.83 12.57
C LYS A 55 23.80 -23.33 12.87
N GLY A 56 23.84 -22.47 11.84
CA GLY A 56 23.87 -21.02 12.00
C GLY A 56 22.65 -20.49 12.75
N LEU A 57 21.45 -21.02 12.45
CA LEU A 57 20.22 -20.62 13.12
C LEU A 57 20.23 -20.94 14.62
N HIS A 58 20.71 -22.13 15.02
CA HIS A 58 20.84 -22.46 16.46
C HIS A 58 21.80 -21.52 17.20
N ILE A 59 22.94 -21.19 16.57
CA ILE A 59 23.92 -20.27 17.16
C ILE A 59 23.32 -18.86 17.28
N PHE A 60 22.56 -18.42 16.27
CA PHE A 60 21.85 -17.14 16.29
C PHE A 60 20.81 -17.09 17.42
N ILE A 61 19.96 -18.11 17.52
CA ILE A 61 18.92 -18.20 18.57
C ILE A 61 19.57 -18.21 19.95
N GLY A 62 20.64 -18.99 20.14
CA GLY A 62 21.39 -19.01 21.39
C GLY A 62 21.96 -17.65 21.76
N GLY A 63 22.54 -16.92 20.80
CA GLY A 63 23.03 -15.55 21.00
C GLY A 63 21.91 -14.56 21.34
N CYS A 64 20.77 -14.64 20.66
CA CYS A 64 19.59 -13.82 20.97
C CYS A 64 19.03 -14.11 22.37
N PHE A 65 18.96 -15.38 22.77
CA PHE A 65 18.45 -15.77 24.07
C PHE A 65 19.37 -15.28 25.20
N LEU A 66 20.69 -15.46 25.04
CA LEU A 66 21.69 -14.95 25.97
C LEU A 66 21.56 -13.43 26.14
N PHE A 67 21.52 -12.69 25.02
CA PHE A 67 21.34 -11.24 25.04
C PHE A 67 20.03 -10.81 25.71
N THR A 68 18.93 -11.53 25.46
CA THR A 68 17.62 -11.24 26.03
C THR A 68 17.62 -11.45 27.55
N ILE A 69 18.22 -12.53 28.04
CA ILE A 69 18.35 -12.79 29.48
C ILE A 69 19.17 -11.68 30.15
N THR A 70 20.33 -11.33 29.58
CA THR A 70 21.17 -10.25 30.13
C THR A 70 20.44 -8.90 30.14
N ALA A 71 19.67 -8.58 29.10
CA ALA A 71 18.85 -7.37 29.06
C ALA A 71 17.70 -7.39 30.09
N LEU A 72 17.06 -8.54 30.29
CA LEU A 72 16.03 -8.72 31.32
C LEU A 72 16.61 -8.61 32.73
N ALA A 73 17.80 -9.15 32.97
CA ALA A 73 18.51 -9.02 34.24
C ALA A 73 18.86 -7.56 34.55
N LEU A 74 19.35 -6.81 33.56
CA LEU A 74 19.59 -5.37 33.69
C LEU A 74 18.30 -4.62 34.00
N TYR A 75 17.23 -4.92 33.24
CA TYR A 75 15.93 -4.29 33.43
C TYR A 75 15.35 -4.57 34.83
N ALA A 76 15.37 -5.84 35.27
CA ALA A 76 14.93 -6.23 36.60
C ALA A 76 15.74 -5.52 37.69
N THR A 77 17.05 -5.39 37.49
CA THR A 77 17.94 -4.69 38.42
C THR A 77 17.62 -3.19 38.50
N VAL A 78 17.32 -2.54 37.37
CA VAL A 78 16.86 -1.15 37.35
C VAL A 78 15.54 -1.00 38.09
N VAL A 79 14.52 -1.81 37.75
CA VAL A 79 13.19 -1.74 38.36
C VAL A 79 13.24 -2.01 39.85
N PHE A 80 14.01 -3.02 40.27
CA PHE A 80 14.18 -3.36 41.67
C PHE A 80 14.81 -2.22 42.47
N ASN A 81 15.89 -1.62 41.96
CA ASN A 81 16.55 -0.50 42.63
C ASN A 81 15.63 0.72 42.71
N VAL A 82 14.95 1.09 41.62
CA VAL A 82 13.97 2.19 41.62
C VAL A 82 12.88 1.98 42.69
N ALA A 83 12.43 0.74 42.88
CA ALA A 83 11.38 0.43 43.84
C ALA A 83 11.85 0.40 45.30
N THR A 84 13.11 0.01 45.56
CA THR A 84 13.57 -0.35 46.91
C THR A 84 14.64 0.56 47.51
N SER A 85 15.48 1.22 46.70
CA SER A 85 16.58 2.03 47.22
C SER A 85 16.07 3.38 47.75
N ARG A 86 16.38 3.70 49.01
CA ARG A 86 16.11 5.02 49.60
C ARG A 86 17.35 5.92 49.65
N SER A 87 18.54 5.33 49.56
CA SER A 87 19.83 6.03 49.54
C SER A 87 20.79 5.48 48.48
N ASP A 88 21.81 6.26 48.13
CA ASP A 88 22.86 5.85 47.20
C ASP A 88 23.58 4.57 47.66
N VAL A 89 23.83 4.43 48.97
CA VAL A 89 24.49 3.25 49.54
C VAL A 89 23.63 2.00 49.38
N GLU A 90 22.34 2.10 49.64
CA GLU A 90 21.39 1.00 49.44
C GLU A 90 21.29 0.59 47.97
N MET A 91 21.26 1.57 47.05
CA MET A 91 21.21 1.29 45.61
C MET A 91 22.47 0.55 45.15
N ILE A 92 23.65 1.00 45.56
CA ILE A 92 24.92 0.34 45.21
C ILE A 92 24.95 -1.07 45.80
N PHE A 93 24.56 -1.24 47.07
CA PHE A 93 24.53 -2.54 47.72
C PHE A 93 23.58 -3.53 47.01
N ASN A 94 22.34 -3.10 46.75
CA ASN A 94 21.35 -3.93 46.06
C ASN A 94 21.81 -4.34 44.65
N THR A 95 22.47 -3.42 43.94
CA THR A 95 23.02 -3.68 42.61
C THR A 95 24.15 -4.70 42.64
N VAL A 96 25.09 -4.56 43.58
CA VAL A 96 26.19 -5.52 43.75
C VAL A 96 25.65 -6.90 44.10
N VAL A 97 24.64 -7.00 44.99
CA VAL A 97 24.01 -8.27 45.34
C VAL A 97 23.35 -8.93 44.13
N LEU A 98 22.57 -8.17 43.34
CA LEU A 98 21.89 -8.70 42.16
C LEU A 98 22.86 -9.14 41.06
N LEU A 99 23.92 -8.36 40.81
CA LEU A 99 24.98 -8.75 39.86
C LEU A 99 25.75 -9.98 40.35
N PHE A 100 26.02 -10.07 41.66
CA PHE A 100 26.68 -11.23 42.24
C PHE A 100 25.85 -12.51 42.11
N VAL A 101 24.52 -12.44 42.20
CA VAL A 101 23.65 -13.59 41.97
C VAL A 101 23.76 -14.10 40.53
N ASN A 102 23.87 -13.19 39.55
CA ASN A 102 24.09 -13.56 38.15
C ASN A 102 25.46 -14.25 37.97
N ASP A 103 26.54 -13.69 38.51
CA ASP A 103 27.88 -14.32 38.48
C ASP A 103 27.93 -15.66 39.23
N LEU A 104 27.13 -15.81 40.29
CA LEU A 104 27.02 -17.05 41.05
C LEU A 104 26.33 -18.15 40.24
N ASP A 105 25.32 -17.81 39.43
CA ASP A 105 24.63 -18.81 38.61
C ASP A 105 25.59 -19.45 37.60
N GLU A 106 26.47 -18.66 36.99
CA GLU A 106 27.42 -19.11 35.97
C GLU A 106 28.49 -20.03 36.59
N LYS A 107 29.00 -19.63 37.76
CA LYS A 107 29.96 -20.43 38.54
C LYS A 107 29.33 -21.70 39.10
N MET A 108 28.06 -21.65 39.50
CA MET A 108 27.32 -22.81 39.96
C MET A 108 27.09 -23.80 38.81
N PHE A 109 26.71 -23.31 37.62
CA PHE A 109 26.60 -24.15 36.43
C PHE A 109 27.93 -24.82 36.07
N THR A 110 29.02 -24.07 36.10
CA THR A 110 30.37 -24.61 35.87
C THR A 110 30.76 -25.65 36.92
N SER A 111 30.42 -25.40 38.19
CA SER A 111 30.68 -26.34 39.28
C SER A 111 29.85 -27.63 39.12
N LEU A 112 28.55 -27.52 38.82
CA LEU A 112 27.70 -28.66 38.53
C LEU A 112 28.25 -29.51 37.37
N ARG A 113 28.78 -28.86 36.34
CA ARG A 113 29.44 -29.54 35.22
C ARG A 113 30.71 -30.29 35.64
N THR A 114 31.47 -29.78 36.60
CA THR A 114 32.67 -30.47 37.13
C THR A 114 32.35 -31.62 38.09
N ILE A 115 31.26 -31.50 38.87
CA ILE A 115 30.88 -32.49 39.88
C ILE A 115 30.30 -33.75 39.21
N ASN A 116 29.43 -33.58 38.21
CA ASN A 116 28.80 -34.70 37.54
C ASN A 116 28.53 -34.36 36.07
N SER A 117 29.59 -34.40 35.27
CA SER A 117 29.50 -34.20 33.82
C SER A 117 28.61 -35.24 33.15
N GLU A 118 28.61 -36.48 33.64
CA GLU A 118 27.83 -37.58 33.06
C GLU A 118 26.32 -37.34 33.18
N TRP A 119 25.85 -36.90 34.35
CA TRP A 119 24.45 -36.53 34.55
C TRP A 119 24.05 -35.34 33.67
N LEU A 120 24.90 -34.32 33.59
CA LEU A 120 24.62 -33.12 32.80
C LEU A 120 24.60 -33.44 31.30
N GLU A 121 25.53 -34.27 30.81
CA GLU A 121 25.54 -34.75 29.43
C GLU A 121 24.30 -35.58 29.12
N LYS A 122 23.87 -36.44 30.05
CA LYS A 122 22.63 -37.21 29.91
C LYS A 122 21.41 -36.30 29.72
N ILE A 123 21.20 -35.33 30.61
CA ILE A 123 20.09 -34.37 30.48
C ILE A 123 20.20 -33.57 29.18
N THR A 124 21.41 -33.12 28.83
CA THR A 124 21.64 -32.36 27.59
C THR A 124 21.31 -33.21 26.35
N SER A 125 21.64 -34.51 26.38
CA SER A 125 21.34 -35.44 25.30
C SER A 125 19.85 -35.74 25.19
N GLU A 126 19.13 -35.94 26.31
CA GLU A 126 17.68 -36.15 26.32
C GLU A 126 16.92 -34.94 25.76
N ILE A 127 17.33 -33.73 26.13
CA ILE A 127 16.78 -32.49 25.56
C ILE A 127 17.07 -32.43 24.06
N ALA A 128 18.32 -32.68 23.66
CA ALA A 128 18.72 -32.63 22.25
C ALA A 128 17.98 -33.67 21.38
N ASP A 129 17.72 -34.86 21.91
CA ASP A 129 17.02 -35.94 21.21
C ASP A 129 15.52 -35.67 21.11
N SER A 130 14.90 -35.11 22.16
CA SER A 130 13.52 -34.63 22.12
C SER A 130 13.33 -33.55 21.04
N PHE A 131 14.27 -32.59 20.95
CA PHE A 131 14.26 -31.59 19.86
C PHE A 131 14.50 -32.22 18.49
N ARG A 132 15.44 -33.17 18.33
CA ARG A 132 15.70 -33.83 17.05
C ARG A 132 14.52 -34.65 16.54
N GLY A 133 13.80 -35.32 17.44
CA GLY A 133 12.59 -36.08 17.11
C GLY A 133 11.53 -35.17 16.47
N ASN A 134 11.22 -34.05 17.13
CA ASN A 134 10.24 -33.08 16.64
C ASN A 134 10.66 -32.41 15.33
N ILE A 135 11.95 -32.05 15.21
CA ILE A 135 12.50 -31.41 14.00
C ILE A 135 12.41 -32.32 12.76
N LYS A 136 12.63 -33.64 12.89
CA LYS A 136 12.52 -34.57 11.74
C LYS A 136 11.09 -34.67 11.21
N VAL A 137 10.11 -34.70 12.11
CA VAL A 137 8.69 -34.73 11.77
C VAL A 137 8.32 -33.46 11.01
N ASP A 138 8.70 -32.29 11.52
CA ASP A 138 8.40 -31.00 10.88
C ASP A 138 9.07 -30.83 9.50
N ILE A 139 10.31 -31.30 9.32
CA ILE A 139 11.00 -31.25 8.03
C ILE A 139 10.30 -32.12 6.98
N GLN A 140 9.80 -33.29 7.38
CA GLN A 140 9.12 -34.20 6.46
C GLN A 140 7.76 -33.64 6.02
N TYR A 141 7.00 -33.03 6.95
CA TYR A 141 5.78 -32.29 6.60
C TYR A 141 6.08 -31.06 5.73
N ALA A 142 7.15 -30.33 6.00
CA ALA A 142 7.55 -29.18 5.19
C ALA A 142 7.96 -29.57 3.76
N ALA A 143 8.66 -30.69 3.57
CA ALA A 143 9.05 -31.19 2.25
C ALA A 143 7.84 -31.63 1.41
N ALA A 144 6.90 -32.38 2.00
CA ALA A 144 5.65 -32.77 1.32
C ALA A 144 4.79 -31.55 0.95
N ASN A 145 4.74 -30.54 1.83
CA ASN A 145 4.05 -29.28 1.55
C ASN A 145 4.75 -28.45 0.46
N HIS A 146 6.08 -28.56 0.32
CA HIS A 146 6.83 -27.88 -0.73
C HIS A 146 6.50 -28.43 -2.12
N GLU A 147 6.46 -29.76 -2.28
CA GLU A 147 6.09 -30.38 -3.57
C GLU A 147 4.66 -30.03 -4.00
N LEU A 148 3.72 -30.01 -3.05
CA LEU A 148 2.35 -29.58 -3.32
C LEU A 148 2.28 -28.11 -3.76
N ARG A 149 3.10 -27.25 -3.14
CA ARG A 149 3.17 -25.82 -3.47
C ARG A 149 3.75 -25.59 -4.86
N ASP A 150 4.78 -26.32 -5.24
CA ASP A 150 5.40 -26.21 -6.56
C ASP A 150 4.43 -26.62 -7.69
N GLU A 151 3.64 -27.67 -7.47
CA GLU A 151 2.59 -28.09 -8.42
C GLU A 151 1.48 -27.03 -8.53
N GLN A 152 1.07 -26.42 -7.42
CA GLN A 152 0.11 -25.30 -7.46
C GLN A 152 0.65 -24.10 -8.24
N THR A 153 1.91 -23.73 -8.04
CA THR A 153 2.54 -22.61 -8.76
C THR A 153 2.54 -22.87 -10.27
N ARG A 154 2.89 -24.08 -10.72
CA ARG A 154 2.86 -24.43 -12.15
C ARG A 154 1.46 -24.33 -12.76
N ARG A 155 0.42 -24.70 -12.01
CA ARG A 155 -0.98 -24.57 -12.46
C ARG A 155 -1.39 -23.11 -12.58
N ILE A 156 -0.99 -22.27 -11.63
CA ILE A 156 -1.25 -20.83 -11.65
C ILE A 156 -0.58 -20.20 -12.89
N GLU A 157 0.69 -20.50 -13.15
CA GLU A 157 1.41 -19.98 -14.32
C GLU A 157 0.74 -20.38 -15.65
N GLN A 158 0.25 -21.62 -15.76
CA GLN A 158 -0.48 -22.07 -16.94
C GLN A 158 -1.82 -21.34 -17.12
N ILE A 159 -2.52 -21.04 -16.02
CA ILE A 159 -3.77 -20.27 -16.04
C ILE A 159 -3.49 -18.83 -16.48
N GLU A 160 -2.46 -18.19 -15.91
CA GLU A 160 -2.05 -16.83 -16.26
C GLU A 160 -1.71 -16.71 -17.74
N LYS A 161 -0.94 -17.66 -18.29
CA LYS A 161 -0.60 -17.68 -19.72
C LYS A 161 -1.85 -17.77 -20.61
N LYS A 162 -2.79 -18.68 -20.27
CA LYS A 162 -4.06 -18.81 -20.99
C LYS A 162 -4.92 -17.55 -20.89
N LEU A 163 -4.88 -16.86 -19.75
CA LEU A 163 -5.61 -15.62 -19.54
C LEU A 163 -5.02 -14.48 -20.38
N LEU A 164 -3.69 -14.34 -20.40
CA LEU A 164 -2.98 -13.36 -21.23
C LEU A 164 -3.30 -13.53 -22.71
N GLU A 165 -3.29 -14.77 -23.23
CA GLU A 165 -3.65 -15.03 -24.62
C GLU A 165 -5.12 -14.65 -24.94
N LYS A 166 -6.03 -14.79 -23.98
CA LYS A 166 -7.43 -14.34 -24.15
C LYS A 166 -7.53 -12.82 -24.14
N ILE A 167 -6.81 -12.14 -23.26
CA ILE A 167 -6.77 -10.67 -23.19
C ILE A 167 -6.26 -10.09 -24.52
N MET A 168 -5.14 -10.62 -25.05
CA MET A 168 -4.60 -10.15 -26.33
C MET A 168 -5.57 -10.32 -27.51
N ARG A 169 -6.34 -11.42 -27.53
CA ARG A 169 -7.39 -11.63 -28.53
C ARG A 169 -8.50 -10.57 -28.42
N VAL A 170 -8.98 -10.32 -27.20
CA VAL A 170 -10.02 -9.32 -26.95
C VAL A 170 -9.54 -7.90 -27.31
N GLU A 171 -8.30 -7.54 -26.97
CA GLU A 171 -7.73 -6.24 -27.35
C GLU A 171 -7.65 -6.07 -28.88
N THR A 172 -7.28 -7.14 -29.58
CA THR A 172 -7.24 -7.13 -31.06
C THR A 172 -8.62 -6.92 -31.66
N GLU A 173 -9.65 -7.58 -31.12
CA GLU A 173 -11.04 -7.39 -31.57
C GLU A 173 -11.56 -5.99 -31.24
N TYR A 174 -11.21 -5.46 -30.08
CA TYR A 174 -11.56 -4.10 -29.67
C TYR A 174 -10.99 -3.05 -30.63
N GLU A 175 -9.71 -3.16 -31.01
CA GLU A 175 -9.09 -2.21 -31.96
C GLU A 175 -9.71 -2.32 -33.35
N LYS A 176 -10.06 -3.52 -33.83
CA LYS A 176 -10.83 -3.68 -35.08
C LYS A 176 -12.17 -2.95 -35.00
N LEU A 177 -12.94 -3.19 -33.94
CA LEU A 177 -14.25 -2.57 -33.75
C LEU A 177 -14.16 -1.03 -33.68
N LYS A 178 -13.11 -0.52 -33.04
CA LYS A 178 -12.82 0.92 -32.93
C LYS A 178 -12.52 1.55 -34.29
N THR A 179 -11.79 0.85 -35.17
CA THR A 179 -11.57 1.32 -36.56
C THR A 179 -12.86 1.36 -37.38
N GLU A 180 -13.71 0.34 -37.27
CA GLU A 180 -15.01 0.30 -37.93
C GLU A 180 -15.94 1.42 -37.44
N TYR A 181 -15.98 1.64 -36.13
CA TYR A 181 -16.74 2.73 -35.52
C TYR A 181 -16.30 4.10 -36.06
N ASN A 182 -14.99 4.34 -36.17
CA ASN A 182 -14.45 5.59 -36.70
C ASN A 182 -14.80 5.77 -38.19
N LYS A 183 -14.72 4.71 -38.99
CA LYS A 183 -15.16 4.73 -40.39
C LYS A 183 -16.64 5.11 -40.49
N LEU A 184 -17.51 4.43 -39.75
CA LEU A 184 -18.95 4.70 -39.73
C LEU A 184 -19.24 6.14 -39.29
N LYS A 185 -18.52 6.66 -38.28
CA LYS A 185 -18.63 8.04 -37.81
C LYS A 185 -18.31 9.05 -38.92
N THR A 186 -17.32 8.77 -39.77
CA THR A 186 -17.01 9.64 -40.93
C THR A 186 -18.09 9.57 -42.02
N GLU A 187 -18.63 8.39 -42.30
CA GLU A 187 -19.72 8.21 -43.27
C GLU A 187 -20.99 8.94 -42.83
N VAL A 188 -21.36 8.84 -41.55
CA VAL A 188 -22.49 9.57 -40.96
C VAL A 188 -22.30 11.09 -41.09
N LYS A 189 -21.09 11.61 -40.81
CA LYS A 189 -20.78 13.03 -41.03
C LYS A 189 -20.94 13.42 -42.51
N GLY A 190 -20.46 12.59 -43.43
CA GLY A 190 -20.61 12.82 -44.87
C GLY A 190 -22.07 12.82 -45.33
N LEU A 191 -22.88 11.89 -44.82
CA LEU A 191 -24.33 11.85 -45.09
C LEU A 191 -25.05 13.09 -44.55
N LYS A 192 -24.69 13.55 -43.34
CA LYS A 192 -25.24 14.79 -42.77
C LYS A 192 -24.92 16.02 -43.62
N ALA A 193 -23.71 16.12 -44.16
CA ALA A 193 -23.31 17.18 -45.08
C ALA A 193 -24.06 17.12 -46.43
N ARG A 194 -24.25 15.91 -46.98
CA ARG A 194 -25.06 15.73 -48.20
C ARG A 194 -26.53 16.09 -47.97
N HIS A 195 -27.10 15.71 -46.84
CA HIS A 195 -28.48 16.03 -46.49
C HIS A 195 -28.70 17.54 -46.33
N THR A 196 -27.81 18.23 -45.62
CA THR A 196 -27.87 19.70 -45.46
C THR A 196 -27.75 20.42 -46.81
N THR A 197 -26.84 19.98 -47.69
CA THR A 197 -26.71 20.52 -49.06
C THR A 197 -27.99 20.33 -49.88
N LYS A 198 -28.58 19.12 -49.84
CA LYS A 198 -29.87 18.86 -50.51
C LYS A 198 -30.99 19.74 -49.95
N SER A 199 -31.07 19.91 -48.63
CA SER A 199 -32.05 20.78 -47.98
C SER A 199 -31.93 22.23 -48.42
N ILE A 200 -30.70 22.76 -48.54
CA ILE A 200 -30.44 24.11 -49.05
C ILE A 200 -30.90 24.23 -50.51
N LYS A 201 -30.51 23.30 -51.39
CA LYS A 201 -30.92 23.31 -52.80
C LYS A 201 -32.45 23.28 -52.96
N ILE A 202 -33.14 22.45 -52.18
CA ILE A 202 -34.60 22.39 -52.17
C ILE A 202 -35.20 23.76 -51.77
N LYS A 203 -34.69 24.40 -50.71
CA LYS A 203 -35.15 25.73 -50.29
C LYS A 203 -34.90 26.78 -51.38
N THR A 204 -33.75 26.75 -52.05
CA THR A 204 -33.44 27.66 -53.16
C THR A 204 -34.40 27.46 -54.33
N ILE A 205 -34.66 26.21 -54.74
CA ILE A 205 -35.61 25.88 -55.81
C ILE A 205 -37.04 26.34 -55.44
N GLN A 206 -37.46 26.13 -54.19
CA GLN A 206 -38.75 26.61 -53.71
C GLN A 206 -38.85 28.14 -53.78
N HIS A 207 -37.79 28.85 -53.41
CA HIS A 207 -37.74 30.32 -53.48
C HIS A 207 -37.74 30.83 -54.92
N THR A 208 -36.94 30.25 -55.83
CA THR A 208 -36.93 30.64 -57.25
C THR A 208 -38.28 30.35 -57.91
N THR A 209 -38.90 29.21 -57.60
CA THR A 209 -40.24 28.86 -58.09
C THR A 209 -41.30 29.87 -57.61
N LYS A 210 -41.25 30.28 -56.35
CA LYS A 210 -42.13 31.34 -55.82
C LYS A 210 -41.91 32.67 -56.56
N ASN A 211 -40.66 33.07 -56.76
CA ASN A 211 -40.33 34.31 -57.48
C ASN A 211 -40.79 34.30 -58.95
N ILE A 212 -40.62 33.17 -59.64
CA ILE A 212 -41.12 33.00 -61.01
C ILE A 212 -42.65 33.15 -61.03
N LYS A 213 -43.37 32.47 -60.11
CA LYS A 213 -44.84 32.60 -60.00
C LYS A 213 -45.26 34.05 -59.77
N ILE A 214 -44.58 34.78 -58.89
CA ILE A 214 -44.86 36.20 -58.63
C ILE A 214 -44.65 37.05 -59.89
N LYS A 215 -43.53 36.87 -60.61
CA LYS A 215 -43.25 37.61 -61.85
C LYS A 215 -44.28 37.31 -62.94
N THR A 216 -44.70 36.06 -63.08
CA THR A 216 -45.75 35.68 -64.05
C THR A 216 -47.08 36.35 -63.71
N ILE A 217 -47.48 36.35 -62.43
CA ILE A 217 -48.70 37.04 -61.98
C ILE A 217 -48.60 38.55 -62.26
N GLN A 218 -47.46 39.18 -61.97
CA GLN A 218 -47.23 40.59 -62.26
C GLN A 218 -47.34 40.90 -63.76
N ALA A 219 -46.78 40.07 -64.63
CA ALA A 219 -46.87 40.24 -66.08
C ALA A 219 -48.32 40.12 -66.59
N ILE A 220 -49.09 39.16 -66.06
CA ILE A 220 -50.53 39.01 -66.36
C ILE A 220 -51.30 40.27 -65.94
N VAL A 221 -51.08 40.77 -64.73
CA VAL A 221 -51.74 42.00 -64.22
C VAL A 221 -51.40 43.22 -65.07
N ILE A 222 -50.13 43.40 -65.46
CA ILE A 222 -49.70 44.50 -66.34
C ILE A 222 -50.41 44.41 -67.70
N ALA A 223 -50.46 43.23 -68.30
CA ALA A 223 -51.12 43.01 -69.59
C ALA A 223 -52.63 43.28 -69.52
N GLU A 224 -53.29 42.89 -68.43
CA GLU A 224 -54.71 43.10 -68.21
C GLU A 224 -55.05 44.58 -67.97
N ASN A 225 -54.23 45.28 -67.16
CA ASN A 225 -54.33 46.73 -66.97
C ASN A 225 -54.17 47.50 -68.29
N LYS A 226 -53.23 47.10 -69.15
CA LYS A 226 -53.05 47.70 -70.49
C LYS A 226 -54.29 47.51 -71.36
N LYS A 227 -54.87 46.30 -71.39
CA LYS A 227 -56.14 46.05 -72.11
C LYS A 227 -57.30 46.90 -71.58
N LEU A 228 -57.38 47.10 -70.26
CA LEU A 228 -58.39 47.97 -69.64
C LEU A 228 -58.19 49.44 -70.03
N GLN A 229 -56.95 49.94 -70.07
CA GLN A 229 -56.64 51.28 -70.55
C GLN A 229 -57.02 51.48 -72.02
N GLU A 230 -56.70 50.52 -72.90
CA GLU A 230 -57.09 50.55 -74.31
C GLU A 230 -58.63 50.51 -74.50
N ARG A 231 -59.35 49.73 -73.69
CA ARG A 231 -60.81 49.74 -73.68
C ARG A 231 -61.35 51.10 -73.24
N SER A 232 -60.78 51.68 -72.19
CA SER A 232 -61.17 53.01 -71.68
C SER A 232 -60.93 54.12 -72.73
N SER A 233 -59.79 54.12 -73.42
CA SER A 233 -59.50 55.11 -74.46
C SER A 233 -60.44 54.98 -75.67
N ARG A 234 -60.78 53.75 -76.10
CA ARG A 234 -61.78 53.54 -77.15
C ARG A 234 -63.17 54.05 -76.76
N ILE A 235 -63.60 53.82 -75.51
CA ILE A 235 -64.88 54.34 -75.01
C ILE A 235 -64.84 55.87 -75.02
N ARG A 236 -63.75 56.48 -74.55
CA ARG A 236 -63.58 57.95 -74.54
C ARG A 236 -63.63 58.54 -75.96
N ASN A 237 -62.95 57.94 -76.93
CA ASN A 237 -63.00 58.39 -78.33
C ASN A 237 -64.39 58.25 -78.94
N ARG A 238 -65.13 57.17 -78.61
CA ARG A 238 -66.52 57.00 -79.05
C ARG A 238 -67.47 58.03 -78.45
N ALA A 239 -67.24 58.44 -77.20
CA ALA A 239 -68.01 59.51 -76.57
C ALA A 239 -67.72 60.86 -77.26
N SER A 240 -66.45 61.19 -77.50
CA SER A 240 -66.06 62.45 -78.17
C SER A 240 -66.58 62.55 -79.61
N ASN A 241 -66.57 61.46 -80.39
CA ASN A 241 -67.14 61.46 -81.75
C ASN A 241 -68.66 61.64 -81.79
N LYS A 242 -69.39 61.33 -80.68
CA LYS A 242 -70.82 61.57 -80.59
C LYS A 242 -71.18 63.03 -80.29
N GLU A 243 -70.22 63.85 -79.84
CA GLU A 243 -70.45 65.27 -79.54
C GLU A 243 -70.13 66.19 -80.74
N GLN A 244 -69.52 65.67 -81.82
CA GLN A 244 -69.11 66.45 -83.00
C GLN A 244 -69.97 66.20 -84.25
N GLY A 245 -71.02 65.38 -84.17
CA GLY A 245 -72.01 65.18 -85.22
C GLY A 245 -73.41 65.44 -84.70
#